data_AF-A0A4Y6UL67-F1
#
_entry.id   AF-A0A4Y6UL67-F1
#
_cell.length_a   1.000
_cell.length_b   1.000
_cell.length_c   1.000
_cell.angle_alpha   90.00
_cell.angle_beta   90.00
_cell.angle_gamma   90.00
#
_symmetry.space_group_name_H-M   'P 1'
#
loop_
_entity.id
_entity.type
_entity.pdbx_description
1 polymer ?
#
loop_
_entity_poly.entity_id
_entity_poly.type
_entity_poly.pdbx_seq_one_letter_code
_entity_poly.pdbx_strand_id
1 'polypeptide(L)'
;MKYKLPDFTLDLPEGSKDCSIYAFLLTSSKGNTFNVTVRRHYLSGNSVFTKYINEDITARMTSGENYDLAWKKKYYHEGREGIITAGTLKGADTQQIDERRLYLFSEKILFILTAFTQGIFTTEQLDTLNHFVKGFSFDRS
;
A
#
# COMPACT_ATOMS: atom_id res chain seq x y z
N MET A 1 14.85 -7.10 19.30
CA MET A 1 13.80 -7.75 18.49
C MET A 1 14.43 -8.32 17.24
N LYS A 2 14.21 -9.59 16.91
CA LYS A 2 14.75 -10.22 15.70
C LYS A 2 13.99 -9.72 14.47
N TYR A 3 14.65 -8.96 13.60
CA TYR A 3 14.07 -8.33 12.41
C TYR A 3 14.48 -9.07 11.14
N LYS A 4 13.50 -9.51 10.34
CA LYS A 4 13.71 -10.28 9.11
C LYS A 4 13.62 -9.36 7.89
N LEU A 5 14.65 -9.40 7.06
CA LEU A 5 14.69 -8.88 5.69
C LEU A 5 14.80 -10.09 4.72
N PRO A 6 14.58 -9.90 3.42
CA PRO A 6 14.95 -10.92 2.43
C PRO A 6 16.41 -11.34 2.64
N ASP A 7 16.62 -12.65 2.80
CA ASP A 7 17.93 -13.30 2.97
C ASP A 7 18.77 -12.86 4.19
N PHE A 8 18.23 -12.03 5.09
CA PHE A 8 18.99 -11.49 6.21
C PHE A 8 18.15 -11.33 7.47
N THR A 9 18.77 -11.49 8.63
CA THR A 9 18.12 -11.25 9.91
C THR A 9 19.08 -10.57 10.86
N LEU A 10 18.60 -9.57 11.58
CA LEU A 10 19.39 -8.81 12.53
C LEU A 10 18.60 -8.53 13.81
N ASP A 11 19.32 -8.34 14.91
CA ASP A 11 18.71 -7.91 16.17
C ASP A 11 18.65 -6.40 16.22
N LEU A 12 17.41 -5.87 16.26
CA LEU A 12 17.17 -4.45 16.47
C LEU A 12 17.17 -4.12 17.97
N PRO A 13 17.72 -2.95 18.36
CA PRO A 13 17.61 -2.43 19.72
C PRO A 13 16.15 -2.37 20.20
N GLU A 14 15.96 -2.55 21.50
CA GLU A 14 14.64 -2.39 22.11
C GLU A 14 14.11 -0.97 21.90
N GLY A 15 12.80 -0.85 21.66
CA GLY A 15 12.15 0.44 21.37
C GLY A 15 12.29 0.94 19.92
N SER A 16 13.03 0.24 19.06
CA SER A 16 13.11 0.57 17.63
C SER A 16 11.73 0.53 16.98
N LYS A 17 11.42 1.55 16.16
CA LYS A 17 10.21 1.59 15.33
C LYS A 17 10.56 1.22 13.90
N ASP A 18 9.83 0.27 13.32
CA ASP A 18 10.03 -0.08 11.91
C ASP A 18 9.37 0.97 11.02
N CYS A 19 10.20 1.76 10.32
CA CYS A 19 9.79 2.72 9.30
C CYS A 19 10.23 2.28 7.89
N SER A 20 10.53 0.99 7.70
CA SER A 20 11.02 0.47 6.42
C SER A 20 9.97 0.62 5.33
N ILE A 21 10.45 0.93 4.12
CA ILE A 21 9.66 0.97 2.90
C ILE A 21 10.28 -0.03 1.93
N TYR A 22 9.50 -1.02 1.52
CA TYR A 22 9.86 -1.86 0.39
C TYR A 22 9.35 -1.20 -0.88
N ALA A 23 10.22 -1.07 -1.88
CA ALA A 23 9.86 -0.54 -3.20
C ALA A 23 10.16 -1.61 -4.26
N PHE A 24 9.18 -1.88 -5.10
CA PHE A 24 9.22 -2.86 -6.17
C PHE A 24 8.90 -2.18 -7.49
N LEU A 25 9.68 -2.47 -8.52
CA LEU A 25 9.33 -2.15 -9.90
C LEU A 25 8.77 -3.43 -10.52
N LEU A 26 7.47 -3.45 -10.80
CA LEU A 26 6.80 -4.59 -11.42
C LEU A 26 6.68 -4.35 -12.93
N THR A 27 6.77 -5.43 -13.70
CA THR A 27 6.62 -5.40 -15.17
C THR A 27 5.44 -6.29 -15.55
N SER A 28 4.49 -5.75 -16.32
CA SER A 28 3.36 -6.52 -16.81
C SER A 28 3.77 -7.51 -17.91
N SER A 29 2.88 -8.44 -18.27
CA SER A 29 3.09 -9.37 -19.39
C SER A 29 3.34 -8.69 -20.74
N LYS A 30 2.99 -7.41 -20.88
CA LYS A 30 3.24 -6.58 -22.08
C LYS A 30 4.47 -5.68 -21.95
N GLY A 31 5.25 -5.81 -20.89
CA GLY A 31 6.46 -5.02 -20.67
C GLY A 31 6.24 -3.64 -20.04
N ASN A 32 5.00 -3.27 -19.68
CA ASN A 32 4.73 -1.99 -19.02
C ASN A 32 5.16 -2.06 -17.56
N THR A 33 6.00 -1.13 -17.14
CA THR A 33 6.49 -1.06 -15.76
C THR A 33 5.62 -0.17 -14.89
N PHE A 34 5.48 -0.51 -13.61
CA PHE A 34 4.83 0.33 -12.61
C PHE A 34 5.43 0.07 -11.23
N ASN A 35 5.29 1.04 -10.33
CA ASN A 35 5.92 0.97 -9.02
C ASN A 35 4.91 0.48 -7.98
N VAL A 36 5.38 -0.33 -7.04
CA VAL A 36 4.64 -0.75 -5.85
C VAL A 36 5.51 -0.50 -4.63
N THR A 37 4.94 0.17 -3.63
CA THR A 37 5.59 0.38 -2.33
C THR A 37 4.79 -0.30 -1.24
N VAL A 38 5.48 -0.83 -0.23
CA VAL A 38 4.86 -1.37 0.98
C VAL A 38 5.51 -0.71 2.18
N ARG A 39 4.70 -0.03 2.98
CA ARG A 39 5.12 0.57 4.25
C ARG A 39 4.27 0.03 5.40
N ARG A 40 4.81 0.15 6.61
CA ARG A 40 4.12 -0.21 7.85
C ARG A 40 3.74 1.05 8.62
N HIS A 41 2.60 0.99 9.30
CA HIS A 41 2.17 1.99 10.25
C HIS A 41 1.62 1.32 11.49
N TYR A 42 2.02 1.76 12.68
CA TYR A 42 1.61 1.14 13.93
C TYR A 42 0.38 1.86 14.48
N LEU A 43 -0.69 1.11 14.73
CA LEU A 43 -1.93 1.62 15.31
C LEU A 43 -2.15 1.03 16.70
N SER A 44 -2.76 1.82 17.59
CA SER A 44 -3.08 1.40 18.95
C SER A 44 -4.24 0.39 19.06
N GLY A 45 -4.94 0.08 17.96
CA GLY A 45 -5.94 -0.98 17.89
C GLY A 45 -6.88 -0.90 16.68
N ASN A 46 -7.77 -1.89 16.54
CA ASN A 46 -8.72 -2.04 15.42
C ASN A 46 -9.67 -0.85 15.24
N SER A 47 -10.17 -0.25 16.32
CA SER A 47 -11.07 0.91 16.24
C SER A 47 -10.40 2.14 15.59
N VAL A 48 -9.07 2.17 15.60
CA VAL A 48 -8.25 3.21 15.00
C VAL A 48 -8.01 2.95 13.51
N PHE A 49 -8.16 1.72 13.01
CA PHE A 49 -7.90 1.36 11.61
C PHE A 49 -8.78 2.13 10.62
N THR A 50 -10.11 2.01 10.74
CA THR A 50 -11.04 2.68 9.80
C THR A 50 -10.94 4.20 9.89
N LYS A 51 -10.76 4.72 11.12
CA LYS A 51 -10.57 6.14 11.37
C LYS A 51 -9.29 6.63 10.70
N TYR A 52 -8.17 5.95 10.90
CA TYR A 52 -6.89 6.26 10.28
C TYR A 52 -6.98 6.29 8.75
N ILE A 53 -7.64 5.30 8.13
CA ILE A 53 -7.75 5.28 6.66
C ILE A 53 -8.56 6.46 6.15
N ASN A 54 -9.66 6.81 6.83
CA ASN A 54 -10.43 7.99 6.46
C ASN A 54 -9.57 9.27 6.59
N GLU A 55 -8.82 9.40 7.69
CA GLU A 55 -7.91 10.53 7.91
C GLU A 55 -6.78 10.59 6.88
N ASP A 56 -6.16 9.46 6.51
CA ASP A 56 -5.13 9.37 5.46
C ASP A 56 -5.69 9.78 4.10
N ILE A 57 -6.88 9.31 3.73
CA ILE A 57 -7.54 9.70 2.46
C ILE A 57 -7.89 11.19 2.47
N THR A 58 -8.54 11.67 3.53
CA THR A 58 -8.95 13.08 3.65
C THR A 58 -7.73 13.99 3.61
N ALA A 59 -6.67 13.68 4.37
CA ALA A 59 -5.45 14.45 4.39
C ALA A 59 -4.90 14.64 2.97
N ARG A 60 -4.83 13.57 2.17
CA ARG A 60 -4.32 13.62 0.79
C ARG A 60 -5.19 14.42 -0.16
N MET A 61 -6.51 14.36 0.00
CA MET A 61 -7.43 15.19 -0.78
C MET A 61 -7.30 16.68 -0.42
N THR A 62 -6.89 17.01 0.81
CA THR A 62 -6.82 18.39 1.32
C THR A 62 -5.41 18.98 1.38
N SER A 63 -4.35 18.17 1.34
CA SER A 63 -2.95 18.58 1.58
C SER A 63 -2.29 19.32 0.42
N GLY A 64 -3.01 19.57 -0.67
CA GLY A 64 -2.46 20.14 -1.90
C GLY A 64 -1.76 19.11 -2.80
N GLU A 65 -1.87 17.82 -2.50
CA GLU A 65 -1.39 16.71 -3.36
C GLU A 65 -2.22 16.54 -4.66
N ASN A 66 -3.29 17.32 -4.85
CA ASN A 66 -4.25 17.20 -5.95
C ASN A 66 -4.74 15.76 -6.15
N TYR A 67 -4.95 15.05 -5.03
CA TYR A 67 -5.44 13.68 -5.03
C TYR A 67 -6.95 13.65 -5.16
N ASP A 68 -7.46 12.91 -6.14
CA ASP A 68 -8.87 12.68 -6.35
C ASP A 68 -9.19 11.19 -6.18
N LEU A 69 -10.08 10.88 -5.22
CA LEU A 69 -10.47 9.52 -4.92
C LEU A 69 -11.58 9.08 -5.88
N ALA A 70 -11.30 8.08 -6.72
CA ALA A 70 -12.29 7.52 -7.63
C ALA A 70 -13.24 6.54 -6.90
N TRP A 71 -12.69 5.63 -6.09
CA TRP A 71 -13.50 4.70 -5.32
C TRP A 71 -12.75 4.12 -4.11
N LYS A 72 -13.53 3.58 -3.17
CA LYS A 72 -13.10 2.88 -1.97
C LYS A 72 -13.97 1.64 -1.76
N LYS A 73 -13.35 0.49 -1.49
CA LYS A 73 -14.06 -0.78 -1.26
C LYS A 73 -13.45 -1.56 -0.10
N LYS A 74 -14.28 -2.35 0.60
CA LYS A 74 -13.80 -3.35 1.55
C LYS A 74 -13.04 -4.45 0.80
N TYR A 75 -12.05 -5.03 1.45
CA TYR A 75 -11.23 -6.11 0.94
C TYR A 75 -10.97 -7.12 2.06
N TYR A 76 -10.80 -8.39 1.72
CA TYR A 76 -10.47 -9.44 2.66
C TYR A 76 -9.30 -10.26 2.10
N HIS A 77 -8.28 -10.49 2.91
CA HIS A 77 -7.07 -11.23 2.53
C HIS A 77 -6.61 -12.11 3.68
N GLU A 78 -6.48 -13.41 3.44
CA GLU A 78 -6.08 -14.40 4.46
C GLU A 78 -6.86 -14.27 5.78
N GLY A 79 -8.18 -14.02 5.70
CA GLY A 79 -9.05 -13.86 6.87
C GLY A 79 -8.95 -12.51 7.59
N ARG A 80 -8.18 -11.56 7.06
CA ARG A 80 -8.03 -10.21 7.62
C ARG A 80 -8.79 -9.16 6.81
N GLU A 81 -9.38 -8.20 7.52
CA GLU A 81 -10.05 -7.06 6.91
C GLU A 81 -9.05 -6.07 6.34
N GLY A 82 -9.43 -5.50 5.20
CA GLY A 82 -8.69 -4.47 4.49
C GLY A 82 -9.59 -3.51 3.75
N ILE A 83 -8.96 -2.47 3.20
CA ILE A 83 -9.61 -1.49 2.34
C ILE A 83 -8.75 -1.32 1.10
N ILE A 84 -9.37 -1.31 -0.07
CA ILE A 84 -8.73 -0.93 -1.33
C ILE A 84 -9.29 0.41 -1.81
N THR A 85 -8.43 1.22 -2.40
CA THR A 85 -8.82 2.48 -3.02
C THR A 85 -8.20 2.63 -4.40
N ALA A 86 -8.91 3.36 -5.26
CA ALA A 86 -8.34 3.95 -6.46
C ALA A 86 -8.48 5.46 -6.39
N GLY A 87 -7.45 6.15 -6.84
CA GLY A 87 -7.48 7.58 -7.01
C GLY A 87 -6.43 8.02 -8.02
N THR A 88 -6.44 9.31 -8.30
CA THR A 88 -5.51 9.92 -9.25
C THR A 88 -4.80 11.08 -8.58
N LEU A 89 -3.51 11.25 -8.88
CA LEU A 89 -2.74 12.43 -8.52
C LEU A 89 -2.58 13.26 -9.79
N LYS A 90 -3.00 14.52 -9.75
CA LYS A 90 -2.80 15.47 -10.85
C LYS A 90 -1.54 16.28 -10.58
N GLY A 91 -0.44 15.93 -11.28
CA GLY A 91 0.80 16.70 -11.20
C GLY A 91 0.64 18.12 -11.73
N ALA A 92 1.58 19.01 -11.38
CA ALA A 92 1.60 20.40 -11.84
C ALA A 92 1.65 20.52 -13.39
N ASP A 93 2.26 19.53 -14.06
CA ASP A 93 2.52 19.54 -15.50
C ASP A 93 1.55 18.66 -16.31
N THR A 94 0.29 18.54 -15.88
CA THR A 94 -0.77 17.74 -16.54
C THR A 94 -0.56 16.22 -16.58
N GLN A 95 0.57 15.72 -16.07
CA GLN A 95 0.78 14.27 -15.94
C GLN A 95 -0.13 13.70 -14.85
N GLN A 96 -1.08 12.88 -15.29
CA GLN A 96 -1.95 12.11 -14.40
C GLN A 96 -1.22 10.84 -13.95
N ILE A 97 -1.18 10.61 -12.64
CA ILE A 97 -0.69 9.38 -12.04
C ILE A 97 -1.90 8.65 -11.47
N ASP A 98 -2.17 7.45 -11.95
CA ASP A 98 -3.21 6.58 -11.38
C ASP A 98 -2.61 5.78 -10.22
N GLU A 99 -3.36 5.70 -9.11
CA GLU A 99 -2.94 5.04 -7.88
C GLU A 99 -3.92 3.93 -7.51
N ARG A 100 -3.37 2.80 -7.06
CA ARG A 100 -4.12 1.77 -6.32
C ARG A 100 -3.48 1.60 -4.95
N ARG A 101 -4.27 1.69 -3.90
CA ARG A 101 -3.78 1.49 -2.53
C ARG A 101 -4.56 0.38 -1.85
N LEU A 102 -3.84 -0.45 -1.10
CA LEU A 102 -4.37 -1.51 -0.27
C LEU A 102 -3.90 -1.28 1.17
N TYR A 103 -4.86 -1.19 2.07
CA TYR A 103 -4.69 -1.11 3.49
C TYR A 103 -5.05 -2.47 4.10
N LEU A 104 -4.09 -3.13 4.72
CA LEU A 104 -4.30 -4.42 5.40
C LEU A 104 -3.92 -4.31 6.86
N PHE A 105 -4.85 -4.66 7.75
CA PHE A 105 -4.59 -4.62 9.18
C PHE A 105 -4.26 -5.98 9.75
N SER A 106 -3.18 -6.05 10.51
CA SER A 106 -2.75 -7.23 11.25
C SER A 106 -2.38 -6.83 12.67
N GLU A 107 -3.29 -7.10 13.61
CA GLU A 107 -3.15 -6.88 15.06
C GLU A 107 -2.92 -5.43 15.49
N LYS A 108 -1.70 -4.91 15.32
CA LYS A 108 -1.30 -3.52 15.62
C LYS A 108 -0.58 -2.86 14.45
N ILE A 109 -0.40 -3.58 13.35
CA ILE A 109 0.35 -3.14 12.18
C ILE A 109 -0.62 -2.98 11.02
N LEU A 110 -0.65 -1.77 10.48
CA LEU A 110 -1.26 -1.44 9.21
C LEU A 110 -0.21 -1.52 8.11
N PHE A 111 -0.40 -2.45 7.18
CA PHE A 111 0.36 -2.50 5.94
C PHE A 111 -0.33 -1.61 4.91
N ILE A 112 0.43 -0.69 4.33
CA ILE A 112 -0.06 0.21 3.27
C ILE A 112 0.75 -0.11 2.03
N LEU A 113 0.11 -0.82 1.10
CA LEU A 113 0.65 -1.12 -0.21
C LEU A 113 0.11 -0.10 -1.20
N THR A 114 1.00 0.63 -1.88
CA THR A 114 0.62 1.65 -2.84
C THR A 114 1.28 1.38 -4.18
N ALA A 115 0.47 1.20 -5.21
CA ALA A 115 0.89 1.05 -6.59
C ALA A 115 0.59 2.32 -7.37
N PHE A 116 1.53 2.74 -8.21
CA PHE A 116 1.41 3.94 -9.05
C PHE A 116 1.89 3.65 -10.46
N THR A 117 1.20 4.21 -11.44
CA THR A 117 1.63 4.24 -12.84
C THR A 117 1.48 5.64 -13.40
N GLN A 118 2.35 6.00 -14.34
CA GLN A 118 2.08 7.15 -15.19
C GLN A 118 0.91 6.81 -16.12
N GLY A 119 -0.03 7.73 -16.28
CA GLY A 119 -1.27 7.47 -17.01
C GLY A 119 -2.24 6.59 -16.22
N ILE A 120 -3.10 5.86 -16.92
CA ILE A 120 -4.13 4.98 -16.35
C ILE A 120 -3.59 3.55 -16.29
N PHE A 121 -3.89 2.83 -15.21
CA PHE A 121 -3.58 1.40 -15.12
C PHE A 121 -4.19 0.60 -16.28
N THR A 122 -3.37 -0.14 -17.02
CA THR A 122 -3.86 -1.12 -18.00
C THR A 122 -4.36 -2.38 -17.29
N THR A 123 -5.20 -3.17 -17.97
CA THR A 123 -5.68 -4.46 -17.45
C THR A 123 -4.52 -5.37 -17.04
N GLU A 124 -3.46 -5.45 -17.84
CA GLU A 124 -2.32 -6.32 -17.56
C GLU A 124 -1.49 -5.85 -16.35
N GLN A 125 -1.38 -4.53 -16.13
CA GLN A 125 -0.77 -4.00 -14.92
C GLN A 125 -1.61 -4.32 -13.69
N LEU A 126 -2.94 -4.22 -13.78
CA LEU A 126 -3.85 -4.60 -12.69
C LEU A 126 -3.80 -6.09 -12.39
N ASP A 127 -3.74 -6.95 -13.42
CA ASP A 127 -3.59 -8.40 -13.24
C ASP A 127 -2.26 -8.75 -12.57
N THR A 128 -1.19 -8.07 -12.96
CA THR A 128 0.15 -8.23 -12.34
C THR A 128 0.12 -7.80 -10.88
N LEU A 129 -0.50 -6.65 -10.58
CA LEU A 129 -0.67 -6.14 -9.22
C LEU A 129 -1.51 -7.11 -8.37
N ASN A 130 -2.60 -7.64 -8.92
CA ASN A 130 -3.45 -8.60 -8.24
C ASN A 130 -2.70 -9.90 -7.91
N HIS A 131 -1.86 -10.40 -8.83
CA HIS A 131 -1.00 -11.56 -8.56
C HIS A 131 0.04 -11.25 -7.47
N PHE A 132 0.67 -10.07 -7.51
CA PHE A 132 1.60 -9.63 -6.47
C PHE A 132 0.93 -9.61 -5.09
N VAL A 133 -0.27 -9.01 -4.99
CA VAL A 133 -1.05 -8.95 -3.73
C VAL A 133 -1.45 -10.35 -3.25
N LYS A 134 -1.83 -11.27 -4.15
CA LYS A 134 -2.16 -12.65 -3.78
C LYS A 134 -0.97 -13.40 -3.17
N GLY A 135 0.26 -13.05 -3.58
CA GLY A 135 1.48 -13.63 -3.02
C GLY A 135 1.89 -13.06 -1.66
N PHE A 136 1.22 -12.00 -1.18
CA PHE A 136 1.47 -11.44 0.14
C PHE A 136 0.91 -12.38 1.21
N SER A 137 1.74 -12.82 2.16
CA SER A 137 1.27 -13.60 3.31
C SER A 137 1.81 -13.00 4.60
N PHE A 138 0.97 -13.01 5.63
CA PHE A 138 1.41 -12.57 6.95
C PHE A 138 2.32 -13.63 7.58
N ASP A 139 3.43 -13.20 8.20
CA ASP A 139 4.24 -14.12 9.01
C ASP A 139 3.35 -14.68 10.13
N ARG A 140 3.37 -16.01 10.30
CA ARG A 140 2.56 -16.74 11.29
C ARG A 140 3.29 -16.95 12.61
N SER A 141 4.46 -16.33 12.77
CA SER A 141 5.36 -16.47 13.90
C SER A 141 4.75 -16.01 15.21
#